data_AF-A0A1G7W4P0-F1
#
_entry.id   AF-A0A1G7W4P0-F1
#
_cell.length_a   1.000
_cell.length_b   1.000
_cell.length_c   1.000
_cell.angle_alpha   90.00
_cell.angle_beta   90.00
_cell.angle_gamma   90.00
#
_symmetry.space_group_name_H-M   'P 1'
#
loop_
_entity.id
_entity.type
_entity.pdbx_description
1 polymer ?
#
loop_
_entity_poly.entity_id
_entity_poly.type
_entity_poly.pdbx_seq_one_letter_code
_entity_poly.pdbx_strand_id
1 'polypeptide(L)'
;MGTGVERDRLLGLVADYVLEHGIAELTLRRLGAAIGTNNRMLLYYFGSKEQLVEQSLMAASGRFPLFAAAMRGLDDPGPLQERLERCWAGIAAAENHPFHRLFFEVYGVALHQPGRFDGFLARVGHDWANLLAAQLRAEGVPDPDAARLGREIVALWRGLQFDLLSTGDAEGVAATHSAAAATFAERCARVAQPAS
;
A
#
# COMPACT_ATOMS: atom_id res chain seq x y z
N MET A 1 7.37 2.33 32.37
CA MET A 1 6.59 1.36 31.57
C MET A 1 5.31 1.94 30.93
N GLY A 2 4.87 3.18 31.20
CA GLY A 2 3.60 3.72 30.65
C GLY A 2 3.66 4.48 29.31
N THR A 3 4.85 4.84 28.82
CA THR A 3 4.97 5.73 27.64
C THR A 3 4.70 5.05 26.30
N GLY A 4 5.04 3.76 26.16
CA GLY A 4 4.79 2.99 24.94
C GLY A 4 3.30 2.69 24.72
N VAL A 5 2.60 2.30 25.78
CA VAL A 5 1.15 2.00 25.73
C VAL A 5 0.34 3.23 25.28
N GLU A 6 0.64 4.41 25.83
CA GLU A 6 -0.06 5.63 25.42
C GLU A 6 0.31 6.06 24.00
N ARG A 7 1.56 5.90 23.58
CA ARG A 7 1.97 6.17 22.20
C ARG A 7 1.19 5.30 21.22
N ASP A 8 1.07 4.00 21.49
CA ASP A 8 0.39 3.06 20.60
C ASP A 8 -1.13 3.32 20.57
N ARG A 9 -1.73 3.66 21.73
CA ARG A 9 -3.13 4.11 21.81
C ARG A 9 -3.37 5.33 20.94
N LEU A 10 -2.53 6.37 21.08
CA LEU A 10 -2.64 7.59 20.28
C LEU A 10 -2.43 7.31 18.79
N LEU A 11 -1.45 6.48 18.43
CA LEU A 11 -1.21 6.10 17.04
C LEU A 11 -2.44 5.43 16.42
N GLY A 12 -3.08 4.52 17.16
CA GLY A 12 -4.32 3.87 16.74
C GLY A 12 -5.44 4.89 16.48
N LEU A 13 -5.69 5.78 17.45
CA LEU A 13 -6.72 6.82 17.31
C LEU A 13 -6.45 7.77 16.15
N VAL A 14 -5.19 8.16 15.94
CA VAL A 14 -4.82 8.99 14.79
C VAL A 14 -5.04 8.25 13.49
N ALA A 15 -4.66 6.98 13.41
CA ALA A 15 -4.86 6.15 12.23
C ALA A 15 -6.36 5.96 11.91
N ASP A 16 -7.23 5.84 12.92
CA ASP A 16 -8.69 5.81 12.72
C ASP A 16 -9.20 7.17 12.21
N TYR A 17 -8.75 8.25 12.83
CA TYR A 17 -9.13 9.61 12.44
C TYR A 17 -8.76 9.92 10.98
N VAL A 18 -7.54 9.61 10.54
CA VAL A 18 -7.11 9.91 9.16
C VAL A 18 -7.75 9.00 8.11
N LEU A 19 -8.14 7.77 8.46
CA LEU A 19 -8.91 6.90 7.55
C LEU A 19 -10.31 7.46 7.28
N GLU A 20 -10.90 8.10 8.28
CA GLU A 20 -12.24 8.69 8.18
C GLU A 20 -12.20 10.10 7.55
N HIS A 21 -11.24 10.93 7.93
CA HIS A 21 -11.24 12.37 7.61
C HIS A 21 -10.20 12.79 6.56
N GLY A 22 -9.25 11.92 6.20
CA GLY A 22 -8.11 12.27 5.36
C GLY A 22 -7.10 13.20 6.05
N ILE A 23 -6.20 13.79 5.27
CA ILE A 23 -5.10 14.65 5.76
C ILE A 23 -5.12 16.10 5.26
N ALA A 24 -5.96 16.42 4.26
CA ALA A 24 -6.01 17.71 3.58
C ALA A 24 -6.29 18.85 4.57
N GLU A 25 -7.28 18.67 5.45
CA GLU A 25 -7.65 19.64 6.49
C GLU A 25 -7.06 19.32 7.87
N LEU A 26 -6.16 18.33 7.95
CA LEU A 26 -5.62 17.89 9.22
C LEU A 26 -4.77 18.99 9.86
N THR A 27 -5.04 19.30 11.12
CA THR A 27 -4.15 20.10 11.96
C THR A 27 -3.95 19.38 13.28
N LEU A 28 -2.78 19.52 13.90
CA LEU A 28 -2.51 18.89 15.20
C LEU A 28 -3.54 19.32 16.26
N ARG A 29 -4.06 20.55 16.15
CA ARG A 29 -5.09 21.08 17.05
C ARG A 29 -6.43 20.36 16.87
N ARG A 30 -6.91 20.25 15.64
CA ARG A 30 -8.16 19.52 15.34
C ARG A 30 -8.04 18.05 15.72
N LEU A 31 -6.93 17.41 15.34
CA LEU A 31 -6.63 16.02 15.66
C LEU A 31 -6.58 15.79 17.17
N GLY A 32 -5.83 16.62 17.89
CA GLY A 32 -5.71 16.54 19.34
C GLY A 32 -7.06 16.63 20.04
N ALA A 33 -7.88 17.62 19.66
CA ALA A 33 -9.24 17.76 20.19
C ALA A 33 -10.12 16.54 19.90
N ALA A 34 -10.03 15.98 18.68
CA ALA A 34 -10.83 14.84 18.27
C ALA A 34 -10.50 13.55 19.03
N ILE A 35 -9.21 13.30 19.33
CA ILE A 35 -8.76 12.05 19.97
C ILE A 35 -8.49 12.19 21.48
N GLY A 36 -8.84 13.34 22.07
CA GLY A 36 -8.71 13.61 23.50
C GLY A 36 -7.26 13.84 23.97
N THR A 37 -6.44 14.52 23.17
CA THR A 37 -5.05 14.90 23.51
C THR A 37 -4.74 16.35 23.10
N ASN A 38 -3.47 16.77 23.15
CA ASN A 38 -3.03 18.09 22.70
C ASN A 38 -1.82 18.03 21.76
N ASN A 39 -1.55 19.14 21.05
CA ASN A 39 -0.45 19.22 20.07
C ASN A 39 0.90 18.85 20.67
N ARG A 40 1.17 19.28 21.90
CA ARG A 40 2.46 19.04 22.57
C ARG A 40 2.67 17.55 22.80
N MET A 41 1.63 16.82 23.20
CA MET A 41 1.69 15.37 23.39
C MET A 41 1.87 14.63 22.07
N LEU A 42 1.19 15.04 21.00
CA LEU A 42 1.38 14.47 19.67
C LEU A 42 2.82 14.67 19.17
N LEU A 43 3.34 15.89 19.27
CA LEU A 43 4.73 16.17 18.86
C LEU A 43 5.75 15.47 19.75
N TYR A 44 5.47 15.33 21.05
CA TYR A 44 6.34 14.58 21.96
C TYR A 44 6.52 13.12 21.53
N TYR A 45 5.45 12.46 21.09
CA TYR A 45 5.50 11.04 20.71
C TYR A 45 5.92 10.79 19.26
N PHE A 46 5.59 11.71 18.36
CA PHE A 46 5.67 11.46 16.91
C PHE A 46 6.60 12.42 16.17
N GLY A 47 7.18 13.41 16.86
CA GLY A 47 8.18 14.34 16.33
C GLY A 47 7.56 15.47 15.50
N SER A 48 6.94 15.14 14.37
CA SER A 48 6.28 16.11 13.48
C SER A 48 4.88 15.65 13.03
N LYS A 49 4.10 16.56 12.43
CA LYS A 49 2.80 16.19 11.82
C LYS A 49 3.01 15.18 10.69
N GLU A 50 4.09 15.32 9.94
CA GLU A 50 4.40 14.48 8.77
C GLU A 50 4.81 13.08 9.21
N GLN A 51 5.71 12.99 10.20
CA GLN A 51 6.08 11.73 10.82
C GLN A 51 4.88 11.06 11.49
N LEU A 52 3.97 11.83 12.09
CA LEU A 52 2.71 11.32 12.62
C LEU A 52 1.83 10.71 11.52
N VAL A 53 1.64 11.42 10.41
CA VAL A 53 0.82 10.94 9.27
C VAL A 53 1.45 9.71 8.62
N GLU A 54 2.76 9.70 8.44
CA GLU A 54 3.49 8.55 7.89
C GLU A 54 3.35 7.32 8.80
N GLN A 55 3.52 7.49 10.10
CA GLN A 55 3.35 6.41 11.08
C GLN A 55 1.89 5.95 11.15
N SER A 56 0.92 6.87 11.09
CA SER A 56 -0.50 6.52 11.15
C SER A 56 -0.98 5.80 9.90
N LEU A 57 -0.45 6.15 8.72
CA LEU A 57 -0.72 5.42 7.48
C LEU A 57 -0.16 3.99 7.53
N MET A 58 1.04 3.81 8.08
CA MET A 58 1.63 2.48 8.28
C MET A 58 0.82 1.67 9.29
N ALA A 59 0.40 2.29 10.40
CA ALA A 59 -0.49 1.64 11.36
C ALA A 59 -1.85 1.29 10.75
N ALA A 60 -2.42 2.18 9.93
CA ALA A 60 -3.65 1.95 9.19
C ALA A 60 -3.52 0.76 8.25
N SER A 61 -2.39 0.59 7.53
CA SER A 61 -2.19 -0.56 6.64
C SER A 61 -2.32 -1.91 7.38
N GLY A 62 -1.94 -1.97 8.66
CA GLY A 62 -2.07 -3.17 9.49
C GLY A 62 -3.50 -3.51 9.91
N ARG A 63 -4.46 -2.60 9.69
CA ARG A 63 -5.89 -2.81 9.98
C ARG A 63 -6.65 -3.50 8.84
N PHE A 64 -5.98 -3.73 7.71
CA PHE A 64 -6.58 -4.33 6.52
C PHE A 64 -6.01 -5.75 6.35
N PRO A 65 -6.57 -6.75 7.05
CA PRO A 65 -6.04 -8.10 7.03
C PRO A 65 -6.07 -8.72 5.63
N LEU A 66 -7.06 -8.38 4.80
CA LEU A 66 -7.12 -8.81 3.40
C LEU A 66 -6.00 -8.22 2.57
N PHE A 67 -5.62 -6.95 2.80
CA PHE A 67 -4.48 -6.32 2.16
C PHE A 67 -3.15 -6.97 2.57
N ALA A 68 -2.98 -7.24 3.88
CA ALA A 68 -1.81 -7.95 4.38
C ALA A 68 -1.74 -9.41 3.90
N ALA A 69 -2.87 -10.10 3.81
CA ALA A 69 -2.96 -11.46 3.29
C ALA A 69 -2.70 -11.49 1.78
N ALA A 70 -3.22 -10.53 1.01
CA ALA A 70 -2.93 -10.37 -0.41
C ALA A 70 -1.43 -10.31 -0.66
N MET A 71 -0.69 -9.55 0.13
CA MET A 71 0.76 -9.44 -0.04
C MET A 71 1.51 -10.75 0.29
N ARG A 72 0.98 -11.58 1.19
CA ARG A 72 1.53 -12.92 1.48
C ARG A 72 1.15 -13.96 0.44
N GLY A 73 -0.01 -13.80 -0.21
CA GLY A 73 -0.54 -14.77 -1.18
C GLY A 73 0.30 -14.94 -2.45
N LEU A 74 1.24 -14.04 -2.70
CA LEU A 74 2.25 -14.20 -3.77
C LEU A 74 3.22 -15.36 -3.50
N ASP A 75 3.48 -15.65 -2.22
CA ASP A 75 4.40 -16.70 -1.80
C ASP A 75 3.71 -18.07 -1.76
N ASP A 76 2.39 -18.11 -1.91
CA ASP A 76 1.64 -19.37 -1.95
C ASP A 76 2.07 -20.23 -3.13
N PRO A 77 1.98 -21.56 -3.03
CA PRO A 77 2.18 -22.44 -4.18
C PRO A 77 1.06 -22.24 -5.21
N GLY A 78 1.39 -22.47 -6.48
CA GLY A 78 0.44 -22.51 -7.60
C GLY A 78 0.80 -21.57 -8.74
N PRO A 79 -0.03 -21.53 -9.80
CA PRO A 79 0.21 -20.68 -10.96
C PRO A 79 0.29 -19.19 -10.60
N LEU A 80 1.21 -18.45 -11.23
CA LEU A 80 1.39 -17.01 -11.00
C LEU A 80 0.10 -16.22 -11.23
N GLN A 81 -0.67 -16.54 -12.28
CA GLN A 81 -1.95 -15.87 -12.55
C GLN A 81 -2.90 -15.98 -11.35
N GLU A 82 -3.14 -17.19 -10.83
CA GLU A 82 -4.07 -17.41 -9.74
C GLU A 82 -3.63 -16.69 -8.46
N ARG A 83 -2.32 -16.64 -8.20
CA ARG A 83 -1.76 -15.88 -7.07
C ARG A 83 -2.05 -14.40 -7.23
N LEU A 84 -1.77 -13.83 -8.41
CA LEU A 84 -2.06 -12.41 -8.70
C LEU A 84 -3.54 -12.11 -8.57
N GLU A 85 -4.44 -13.00 -9.01
CA GLU A 85 -5.89 -12.84 -8.87
C GLU A 85 -6.32 -12.83 -7.38
N ARG A 86 -5.77 -13.73 -6.56
CA ARG A 86 -6.00 -13.71 -5.10
C ARG A 86 -5.48 -12.44 -4.45
N CYS A 87 -4.28 -11.99 -4.84
CA CYS A 87 -3.72 -10.73 -4.36
C CYS A 87 -4.64 -9.56 -4.69
N TRP A 88 -5.08 -9.47 -5.93
CA TRP A 88 -5.97 -8.39 -6.36
C TRP A 88 -7.30 -8.40 -5.61
N ALA A 89 -7.92 -9.57 -5.43
CA ALA A 89 -9.17 -9.66 -4.66
C ALA A 89 -8.99 -9.11 -3.23
N GLY A 90 -7.87 -9.43 -2.58
CA GLY A 90 -7.56 -8.90 -1.26
C GLY A 90 -7.19 -7.43 -1.25
N ILE A 91 -6.59 -6.88 -2.33
CA ILE A 91 -6.31 -5.45 -2.49
C ILE A 91 -7.61 -4.68 -2.74
N ALA A 92 -8.44 -5.11 -3.69
CA ALA A 92 -9.63 -4.42 -4.17
C ALA A 92 -10.84 -4.48 -3.22
N ALA A 93 -10.76 -5.29 -2.16
CA ALA A 93 -11.80 -5.44 -1.16
C ALA A 93 -12.33 -4.07 -0.69
N ALA A 94 -13.66 -3.94 -0.62
CA ALA A 94 -14.32 -2.67 -0.30
C ALA A 94 -13.87 -2.08 1.04
N GLU A 95 -13.54 -2.94 2.01
CA GLU A 95 -12.98 -2.54 3.30
C GLU A 95 -11.66 -1.75 3.17
N ASN A 96 -10.88 -1.94 2.11
CA ASN A 96 -9.61 -1.25 1.90
C ASN A 96 -9.75 0.13 1.23
N HIS A 97 -10.94 0.49 0.74
CA HIS A 97 -11.13 1.75 0.00
C HIS A 97 -10.77 3.00 0.82
N PRO A 98 -11.10 3.11 2.13
CA PRO A 98 -10.62 4.21 2.97
C PRO A 98 -9.09 4.31 3.01
N PHE A 99 -8.40 3.17 3.09
CA PHE A 99 -6.95 3.14 3.05
C PHE A 99 -6.39 3.59 1.71
N HIS A 100 -6.95 3.13 0.60
CA HIS A 100 -6.51 3.57 -0.74
C HIS A 100 -6.67 5.08 -0.93
N ARG A 101 -7.81 5.65 -0.49
CA ARG A 101 -8.04 7.11 -0.54
C ARG A 101 -6.97 7.87 0.24
N LEU A 102 -6.76 7.49 1.50
CA LEU A 102 -5.75 8.10 2.35
C LEU A 102 -4.34 7.94 1.77
N PHE A 103 -4.02 6.75 1.27
CA PHE A 103 -2.73 6.46 0.64
C PHE A 103 -2.47 7.39 -0.54
N PHE A 104 -3.43 7.54 -1.46
CA PHE A 104 -3.25 8.42 -2.63
C PHE A 104 -3.22 9.90 -2.27
N GLU A 105 -3.96 10.31 -1.23
CA GLU A 105 -3.87 11.66 -0.69
C GLU A 105 -2.45 11.96 -0.16
N VAL A 106 -1.91 11.07 0.68
CA VAL A 106 -0.53 11.20 1.19
C VAL A 106 0.48 11.13 0.06
N TYR A 107 0.27 10.27 -0.93
CA TYR A 107 1.14 10.15 -2.10
C TYR A 107 1.19 11.43 -2.93
N GLY A 108 0.03 12.04 -3.20
CA GLY A 108 -0.06 13.31 -3.90
C GLY A 108 0.63 14.44 -3.16
N VAL A 109 0.44 14.53 -1.84
CA VAL A 109 1.13 15.52 -0.99
C VAL A 109 2.63 15.31 -0.98
N ALA A 110 3.08 14.06 -0.86
CA ALA A 110 4.49 13.69 -0.85
C ALA A 110 5.21 14.11 -2.14
N LEU A 111 4.59 13.89 -3.31
CA LEU A 111 5.15 14.31 -4.60
C LEU A 111 5.27 15.83 -4.76
N HIS A 112 4.38 16.59 -4.14
CA HIS A 112 4.41 18.06 -4.18
C HIS A 112 5.33 18.68 -3.12
N GLN A 113 5.81 17.89 -2.15
CA GLN A 113 6.62 18.37 -1.02
C GLN A 113 7.89 17.52 -0.85
N PRO A 114 8.88 17.65 -1.76
CA PRO A 114 10.15 16.92 -1.65
C PRO A 114 10.82 17.12 -0.29
N GLY A 115 11.38 16.06 0.29
CA GLY A 115 12.05 16.10 1.59
C GLY A 115 11.12 15.87 2.80
N ARG A 116 9.80 16.02 2.67
CA ARG A 116 8.85 15.87 3.78
C ARG A 116 8.32 14.45 4.00
N PHE A 117 8.24 13.67 2.92
CA PHE A 117 7.66 12.32 2.91
C PHE A 117 8.58 11.32 2.20
N ASP A 118 9.88 11.58 2.13
CA ASP A 118 10.84 10.76 1.38
C ASP A 118 10.88 9.31 1.91
N GLY A 119 10.79 9.13 3.23
CA GLY A 119 10.71 7.80 3.86
C GLY A 119 9.46 7.02 3.47
N PHE A 120 8.34 7.72 3.21
CA PHE A 120 7.11 7.13 2.72
C PHE A 120 7.24 6.76 1.24
N LEU A 121 7.70 7.68 0.40
CA LEU A 121 7.88 7.45 -1.03
C LEU A 121 8.88 6.32 -1.31
N ALA A 122 9.98 6.26 -0.53
CA ALA A 122 10.99 5.22 -0.65
C ALA A 122 10.40 3.82 -0.37
N ARG A 123 9.58 3.68 0.68
CA ARG A 123 8.94 2.41 1.04
C ARG A 123 7.86 2.02 0.06
N VAL A 124 6.92 2.91 -0.21
CA VAL A 124 5.81 2.63 -1.12
C VAL A 124 6.29 2.32 -2.53
N GLY A 125 7.25 3.09 -3.05
CA GLY A 125 7.76 2.90 -4.41
C GLY A 125 8.48 1.57 -4.61
N HIS A 126 9.14 1.05 -3.57
CA HIS A 126 10.09 -0.06 -3.71
C HIS A 126 9.64 -1.35 -3.04
N ASP A 127 8.98 -1.31 -1.88
CA ASP A 127 8.78 -2.53 -1.07
C ASP A 127 8.00 -3.59 -1.83
N TRP A 128 6.89 -3.20 -2.47
CA TRP A 128 6.03 -4.13 -3.19
C TRP A 128 6.64 -4.65 -4.47
N ALA A 129 7.25 -3.74 -5.25
CA ALA A 129 7.91 -4.10 -6.49
C ALA A 129 9.11 -5.02 -6.22
N ASN A 130 9.84 -4.79 -5.12
CA ASN A 130 10.98 -5.61 -4.71
C ASN A 130 10.54 -6.98 -4.20
N LEU A 131 9.44 -7.07 -3.43
CA LEU A 131 8.87 -8.35 -2.99
C LEU A 131 8.47 -9.21 -4.20
N LEU A 132 7.73 -8.64 -5.15
CA LEU A 132 7.35 -9.32 -6.39
C LEU A 132 8.58 -9.71 -7.22
N ALA A 133 9.55 -8.82 -7.37
CA ALA A 133 10.79 -9.13 -8.07
C ALA A 133 11.55 -10.28 -7.38
N ALA A 134 11.57 -10.32 -6.04
CA ALA A 134 12.21 -11.41 -5.31
C ALA A 134 11.52 -12.76 -5.58
N GLN A 135 10.19 -12.78 -5.64
CA GLN A 135 9.43 -13.99 -5.99
C GLN A 135 9.70 -14.43 -7.43
N LEU A 136 9.67 -13.51 -8.40
CA LEU A 136 9.95 -13.84 -9.79
C LEU A 136 11.38 -14.40 -9.98
N ARG A 137 12.38 -13.88 -9.25
CA ARG A 137 13.73 -14.44 -9.24
C ARG A 137 13.78 -15.86 -8.69
N ALA A 138 13.05 -16.13 -7.61
CA ALA A 138 12.96 -17.48 -7.04
C ALA A 138 12.35 -18.48 -8.04
N GLU A 139 11.53 -18.00 -8.98
CA GLU A 139 10.93 -18.77 -10.07
C GLU A 139 11.76 -18.80 -11.36
N GLY A 140 13.01 -18.30 -11.33
CA GLY A 140 13.95 -18.39 -12.44
C GLY A 140 13.95 -17.21 -13.41
N VAL A 141 13.18 -16.15 -13.15
CA VAL A 141 13.25 -14.92 -13.94
C VAL A 141 14.59 -14.19 -13.66
N PRO A 142 15.38 -13.80 -14.68
CA PRO A 142 16.62 -13.05 -14.48
C PRO A 142 16.40 -11.73 -13.73
N ASP A 143 17.36 -11.34 -12.90
CA ASP A 143 17.28 -10.14 -12.04
C ASP A 143 16.79 -8.85 -12.74
N PRO A 144 17.35 -8.42 -13.90
CA PRO A 144 16.89 -7.20 -14.56
C PRO A 144 15.43 -7.32 -15.05
N ASP A 145 15.01 -8.51 -15.46
CA ASP A 145 13.63 -8.76 -15.89
C ASP A 145 12.68 -8.81 -14.70
N ALA A 146 13.05 -9.46 -13.61
CA ALA A 146 12.27 -9.55 -12.39
C ALA A 146 12.02 -8.16 -11.78
N ALA A 147 13.03 -7.30 -11.74
CA ALA A 147 12.89 -5.92 -11.26
C ALA A 147 11.93 -5.10 -12.13
N ARG A 148 12.00 -5.25 -13.46
CA ARG A 148 11.09 -4.56 -14.39
C ARG A 148 9.65 -5.07 -14.26
N LEU A 149 9.46 -6.39 -14.25
CA LEU A 149 8.16 -7.04 -14.14
C LEU A 149 7.49 -6.76 -12.78
N GLY A 150 8.27 -6.78 -11.69
CA GLY A 150 7.79 -6.38 -10.37
C GLY A 150 7.31 -4.92 -10.34
N ARG A 151 8.01 -4.00 -11.00
CA ARG A 151 7.55 -2.60 -11.15
C ARG A 151 6.26 -2.52 -11.96
N GLU A 152 6.17 -3.27 -13.05
CA GLU A 152 5.04 -3.28 -13.98
C GLU A 152 3.72 -3.65 -13.28
N ILE A 153 3.69 -4.78 -12.58
CA ILE A 153 2.45 -5.27 -11.95
C ILE A 153 1.97 -4.35 -10.82
N VAL A 154 2.89 -3.74 -10.05
CA VAL A 154 2.48 -2.80 -9.00
C VAL A 154 2.01 -1.48 -9.61
N ALA A 155 2.60 -1.03 -10.72
CA ALA A 155 2.10 0.13 -11.46
C ALA A 155 0.68 -0.12 -12.00
N LEU A 156 0.41 -1.32 -12.51
CA LEU A 156 -0.93 -1.74 -12.91
C LEU A 156 -1.90 -1.70 -11.72
N TRP A 157 -1.57 -2.32 -10.59
CA TRP A 157 -2.43 -2.32 -9.40
C TRP A 157 -2.75 -0.91 -8.91
N ARG A 158 -1.78 0.00 -8.93
CA ARG A 158 -2.00 1.41 -8.57
C ARG A 158 -2.98 2.09 -9.51
N GLY A 159 -2.87 1.85 -10.81
CA GLY A 159 -3.82 2.35 -11.81
C GLY A 159 -5.23 1.80 -11.57
N LEU A 160 -5.34 0.49 -11.32
CA LEU A 160 -6.63 -0.17 -11.07
C LEU A 160 -7.26 0.26 -9.75
N GLN A 161 -6.47 0.51 -8.70
CA GLN A 161 -6.96 1.09 -7.44
C GLN A 161 -7.54 2.50 -7.67
N PHE A 162 -6.86 3.33 -8.47
CA PHE A 162 -7.37 4.65 -8.85
C PHE A 162 -8.66 4.56 -9.67
N ASP A 163 -8.71 3.66 -10.66
CA ASP A 163 -9.89 3.43 -11.48
C ASP A 163 -11.07 2.99 -10.61
N LEU A 164 -10.87 1.98 -9.76
CA LEU A 164 -11.87 1.48 -8.81
C LEU A 164 -12.45 2.59 -7.92
N LEU A 165 -11.59 3.46 -7.37
CA LEU A 165 -12.04 4.58 -6.53
C LEU A 165 -12.79 5.66 -7.33
N SER A 166 -12.50 5.80 -8.62
CA SER A 166 -13.08 6.83 -9.48
C SER A 166 -14.41 6.42 -10.09
N THR A 167 -14.54 5.15 -10.47
CA THR A 167 -15.72 4.60 -11.17
C THR A 167 -16.64 3.82 -10.25
N GLY A 168 -16.11 3.19 -9.21
CA GLY A 168 -16.82 2.21 -8.38
C GLY A 168 -17.10 0.88 -9.10
N ASP A 169 -16.60 0.68 -10.32
CA ASP A 169 -16.84 -0.51 -11.13
C ASP A 169 -15.91 -1.66 -10.72
N ALA A 170 -16.22 -2.32 -9.60
CA ALA A 170 -15.43 -3.42 -9.08
C ALA A 170 -15.32 -4.60 -10.06
N GLU A 171 -16.37 -4.86 -10.85
CA GLU A 171 -16.42 -5.98 -11.78
C GLU A 171 -15.55 -5.70 -13.02
N GLY A 172 -15.69 -4.53 -13.64
CA GLY A 172 -14.88 -4.14 -14.80
C GLY A 172 -13.39 -4.02 -14.48
N VAL A 173 -13.06 -3.48 -13.30
CA VAL A 173 -11.67 -3.41 -12.83
C VAL A 173 -11.10 -4.82 -12.56
N ALA A 174 -11.88 -5.73 -11.96
CA ALA A 174 -11.45 -7.11 -11.74
C ALA A 174 -11.24 -7.88 -13.05
N ALA A 175 -12.12 -7.69 -14.04
CA ALA A 175 -11.96 -8.27 -15.37
C ALA A 175 -10.67 -7.76 -16.06
N THR A 176 -10.41 -6.46 -15.97
CA THR A 176 -9.18 -5.83 -16.48
C THR A 176 -7.94 -6.41 -15.80
N HIS A 177 -8.00 -6.58 -14.47
CA HIS A 177 -6.92 -7.22 -13.72
C HIS A 177 -6.67 -8.67 -14.20
N SER A 178 -7.70 -9.50 -14.30
CA SER A 178 -7.53 -10.93 -14.67
C SER A 178 -6.91 -11.08 -16.07
N ALA A 179 -7.37 -10.31 -17.06
CA ALA A 179 -6.79 -10.32 -18.40
C ALA A 179 -5.30 -9.91 -18.41
N ALA A 180 -4.95 -8.89 -17.62
CA ALA A 180 -3.58 -8.44 -17.48
C ALA A 180 -2.71 -9.45 -16.72
N ALA A 181 -3.24 -10.08 -15.66
CA ALA A 181 -2.55 -11.10 -14.86
C ALA A 181 -2.22 -12.35 -15.69
N ALA A 182 -3.15 -12.80 -16.55
CA ALA A 182 -2.90 -13.90 -17.48
C ALA A 182 -1.74 -13.58 -18.44
N THR A 183 -1.81 -12.43 -19.12
CA THR A 183 -0.77 -11.99 -20.06
C THR A 183 0.58 -11.79 -19.36
N PHE A 184 0.57 -11.26 -18.14
CA PHE A 184 1.76 -11.07 -17.33
C PHE A 184 2.41 -12.41 -16.94
N ALA A 185 1.60 -13.38 -16.49
CA ALA A 185 2.09 -14.70 -16.11
C ALA A 185 2.76 -15.44 -17.27
N GLU A 186 2.17 -15.39 -18.47
CA GLU A 186 2.75 -15.96 -19.68
C GLU A 186 4.11 -15.32 -20.03
N ARG A 187 4.24 -14.01 -19.87
CA ARG A 187 5.50 -13.29 -20.10
C ARG A 187 6.57 -13.68 -19.09
N CYS A 188 6.22 -13.80 -17.81
CA CYS A 188 7.15 -14.27 -16.78
C CYS A 188 7.65 -15.69 -17.10
N ALA A 189 6.75 -16.61 -17.45
CA ALA A 189 7.11 -17.98 -17.79
C ALA A 189 8.05 -18.07 -19.00
N ARG A 190 7.83 -17.24 -20.03
CA ARG A 190 8.69 -17.18 -21.22
C ARG A 190 10.10 -16.69 -20.91
N VAL A 191 10.21 -15.71 -20.02
CA VAL A 191 11.49 -15.12 -19.61
C VAL A 191 12.27 -16.05 -18.67
N ALA A 192 11.57 -16.85 -17.87
CA ALA A 192 12.19 -17.85 -16.98
C ALA A 192 12.76 -19.07 -17.72
N GLN A 193 12.35 -19.30 -18.97
CA GLN A 193 12.89 -20.39 -19.79
C GLN A 193 14.31 -20.04 -20.26
N PRO A 194 15.29 -20.95 -20.14
CA PRO A 194 16.63 -20.72 -20.66
C PRO A 194 16.57 -20.52 -22.18
N ALA A 195 17.35 -19.57 -22.70
CA ALA A 195 17.56 -19.42 -24.13
C ALA A 195 18.10 -20.76 -24.67
N SER A 196 17.36 -21.38 -25.59
CA SER A 196 17.78 -22.60 -26.31
C SER A 196 18.96 -22.32 -27.23
#